data_AF-A0A385SK58-F1
#
_entry.id   AF-A0A385SK58-F1
#
_cell.length_a   1.000
_cell.length_b   1.000
_cell.length_c   1.000
_cell.angle_alpha   90.00
_cell.angle_beta   90.00
_cell.angle_gamma   90.00
#
_symmetry.space_group_name_H-M   'P 1'
#
loop_
_entity.id
_entity.type
_entity.pdbx_description
1 polymer ?
#
loop_
_entity_poly.entity_id
_entity_poly.type
_entity_poly.pdbx_seq_one_letter_code
_entity_poly.pdbx_strand_id
1 'polypeptide(L)'
;MTITQTFLKAKHWHLFLLTFGIPMIFQFVMMGTMFASIAGGTQPPDPSEIFNFFKFIPVLMILFMGTLFGWIWSIAMGLQDKVPAGVKMKTTKFKIFFFIPIVYLLLFSVGISMMMSALPVMIENGGKPNIGLIGSMIGIIFPLHFFVMFCIFYCNYFVAKTFKTVELQRETTFSDFVGEFFMIWFYPIGIWIIQPKVNKMAESD
;
A
#
# COMPACT_ATOMS: atom_id res chain seq x y z
N MET A 1 19.12 15.25 3.84
CA MET A 1 17.74 14.97 4.28
C MET A 1 17.51 13.47 4.11
N THR A 2 17.15 12.76 5.18
CA THR A 2 16.83 11.33 5.06
C THR A 2 15.47 11.15 4.39
N ILE A 3 15.22 9.97 3.78
CA ILE A 3 13.91 9.65 3.19
C ILE A 3 12.78 9.85 4.22
N THR A 4 13.02 9.49 5.47
CA THR A 4 12.06 9.71 6.57
C THR A 4 11.72 11.18 6.76
N GLN A 5 12.71 12.06 6.79
CA GLN A 5 12.49 13.50 6.92
C GLN A 5 11.71 14.06 5.73
N THR A 6 11.96 13.57 4.51
CA THR A 6 11.22 14.00 3.31
C THR A 6 9.72 13.70 3.45
N PHE A 7 9.36 12.49 3.89
CA PHE A 7 7.96 12.12 4.12
C PHE A 7 7.33 12.86 5.29
N LEU A 8 8.07 13.06 6.39
CA LEU A 8 7.57 13.79 7.57
C LEU A 8 7.26 15.26 7.26
N LYS A 9 7.98 15.88 6.32
CA LYS A 9 7.77 17.28 5.90
C LYS A 9 6.93 17.41 4.62
N ALA A 10 6.50 16.30 4.03
CA ALA A 10 5.67 16.32 2.83
C ALA A 10 4.29 16.90 3.15
N LYS A 11 3.77 17.77 2.28
CA LYS A 11 2.38 18.21 2.35
C LYS A 11 1.44 17.03 2.06
N HIS A 12 0.31 16.98 2.75
CA HIS A 12 -0.72 15.94 2.59
C HIS A 12 -1.13 15.73 1.11
N TRP A 13 -1.24 16.81 0.34
CA TRP A 13 -1.62 16.70 -1.07
C TRP A 13 -0.56 16.04 -1.95
N HIS A 14 0.75 16.15 -1.64
CA HIS A 14 1.78 15.43 -2.38
C HIS A 14 1.58 13.92 -2.22
N LEU A 15 1.40 13.46 -0.98
CA LEU A 15 1.18 12.04 -0.69
C LEU A 15 -0.11 11.54 -1.34
N PHE A 16 -1.20 12.31 -1.23
CA PHE A 16 -2.48 11.97 -1.84
C PHE A 16 -2.40 11.90 -3.38
N LEU A 17 -1.69 12.82 -4.05
CA LEU A 17 -1.56 12.79 -5.50
C LEU A 17 -0.75 11.57 -5.96
N LEU A 18 0.34 11.23 -5.27
CA LEU A 18 1.17 10.07 -5.64
C LEU A 18 0.42 8.75 -5.47
N THR A 19 -0.48 8.65 -4.48
CA THR A 19 -1.19 7.40 -4.19
C THR A 19 -2.56 7.30 -4.82
N PHE A 20 -3.28 8.40 -4.98
CA PHE A 20 -4.65 8.38 -5.52
C PHE A 20 -4.79 9.24 -6.75
N GLY A 21 -4.24 10.45 -6.76
CA GLY A 21 -4.37 11.36 -7.91
C GLY A 21 -3.89 10.75 -9.23
N ILE A 22 -2.64 10.27 -9.27
CA ILE A 22 -2.05 9.68 -10.47
C ILE A 22 -2.78 8.39 -10.89
N PRO A 23 -2.99 7.39 -10.00
CA PRO A 23 -3.75 6.19 -10.36
C PRO A 23 -5.19 6.48 -10.81
N MET A 24 -5.86 7.47 -10.21
CA MET A 24 -7.23 7.84 -10.56
C MET A 24 -7.31 8.53 -11.93
N ILE A 25 -6.40 9.45 -12.23
CA ILE A 25 -6.28 10.05 -13.56
C ILE A 25 -6.01 8.97 -14.61
N PHE A 26 -5.07 8.06 -14.33
CA PHE A 26 -4.79 6.94 -15.21
C PHE A 26 -6.03 6.05 -15.44
N GLN A 27 -6.78 5.74 -14.38
CA GLN A 27 -8.02 4.97 -14.48
C GLN A 27 -9.08 5.69 -15.32
N PHE A 28 -9.24 7.01 -15.16
CA PHE A 28 -10.18 7.79 -15.96
C PHE A 28 -9.78 7.88 -17.43
N VAL A 29 -8.48 8.03 -17.72
CA VAL A 29 -7.96 8.00 -19.10
C VAL A 29 -8.25 6.65 -19.74
N MET A 30 -7.91 5.54 -19.06
CA MET A 30 -8.17 4.18 -19.54
C MET A 30 -9.68 3.96 -19.81
N MET A 31 -10.53 4.35 -18.86
CA MET A 31 -11.98 4.21 -19.00
C MET A 31 -12.51 5.08 -20.15
N GLY A 32 -12.02 6.32 -20.27
CA GLY A 32 -12.41 7.24 -21.35
C GLY A 32 -12.03 6.72 -22.73
N THR A 33 -10.82 6.16 -22.89
CA THR A 33 -10.39 5.54 -24.16
C THR A 33 -11.24 4.33 -24.51
N MET A 34 -11.57 3.49 -23.51
CA MET A 34 -12.45 2.33 -23.73
C MET A 34 -13.86 2.77 -24.15
N PHE A 35 -14.45 3.75 -23.46
CA PHE A 35 -15.77 4.27 -23.86
C PHE A 35 -15.76 4.89 -25.26
N ALA A 36 -14.71 5.64 -25.61
CA ALA A 36 -14.57 6.22 -26.94
C ALA A 36 -14.46 5.14 -28.04
N SER A 37 -13.70 4.06 -27.79
CA SER A 37 -13.58 2.94 -28.73
C SER A 37 -14.91 2.21 -28.96
N ILE A 38 -15.74 2.07 -27.92
CA ILE A 38 -17.04 1.41 -28.01
C ILE A 38 -18.08 2.32 -28.66
N ALA A 39 -18.08 3.61 -28.33
CA ALA A 39 -19.04 4.57 -28.86
C ALA A 39 -18.76 4.95 -30.32
N GLY A 40 -17.49 4.90 -30.75
CA GLY A 40 -17.07 5.25 -32.11
C GLY A 40 -16.95 4.07 -33.09
N GLY A 41 -17.05 2.83 -32.62
CA GLY A 41 -16.83 1.63 -33.43
C GLY A 41 -18.04 0.68 -33.48
N THR A 42 -18.30 0.07 -34.63
CA THR A 42 -19.24 -1.07 -34.80
C THR A 42 -18.62 -2.43 -34.45
N GLN A 43 -17.34 -2.45 -34.06
CA GLN A 43 -16.55 -3.64 -33.72
C GLN A 43 -16.15 -3.60 -32.24
N PRO A 44 -16.00 -4.77 -31.59
CA PRO A 44 -15.51 -4.84 -30.21
C PRO A 44 -14.11 -4.19 -30.11
N PRO A 45 -13.79 -3.51 -28.99
CA PRO A 45 -12.51 -2.86 -28.80
C PRO A 45 -11.36 -3.87 -28.92
N ASP A 46 -10.31 -3.49 -29.66
CA ASP A 46 -9.12 -4.33 -29.84
C ASP A 46 -8.48 -4.61 -28.45
N PRO A 47 -8.39 -5.89 -28.02
CA PRO A 47 -7.75 -6.25 -26.76
C PRO A 47 -6.31 -5.73 -26.62
N SER A 48 -5.61 -5.48 -27.73
CA SER A 48 -4.24 -4.95 -27.74
C SER A 48 -4.13 -3.58 -27.06
N GLU A 49 -5.17 -2.73 -27.18
CA GLU A 49 -5.21 -1.42 -26.53
C GLU A 49 -5.28 -1.55 -25.01
N ILE A 50 -6.08 -2.49 -24.50
CA ILE A 50 -6.18 -2.79 -23.05
C ILE A 50 -4.84 -3.31 -22.52
N PHE A 51 -4.18 -4.21 -23.25
CA PHE A 51 -2.88 -4.75 -22.85
C PHE A 51 -1.76 -3.69 -22.79
N ASN A 52 -1.85 -2.63 -23.59
CA ASN A 52 -0.90 -1.52 -23.51
C ASN A 52 -0.99 -0.76 -22.19
N PHE A 53 -2.19 -0.59 -21.61
CA PHE A 53 -2.35 0.02 -20.29
C PHE A 53 -1.72 -0.82 -19.17
N PHE A 54 -1.74 -2.15 -19.29
CA PHE A 54 -1.18 -3.04 -18.27
C PHE A 54 0.33 -2.85 -18.06
N LYS A 55 1.05 -2.32 -19.05
CA LYS A 55 2.49 -2.00 -18.93
C LYS A 55 2.77 -0.93 -17.85
N PHE A 56 1.81 -0.06 -17.56
CA PHE A 56 1.96 0.99 -16.55
C PHE A 56 1.59 0.53 -15.14
N ILE A 57 0.87 -0.59 -15.00
CA ILE A 57 0.40 -1.10 -13.69
C ILE A 57 1.57 -1.31 -12.71
N PRO A 58 2.70 -1.97 -13.08
CA PRO A 58 3.81 -2.15 -12.15
C PRO A 58 4.39 -0.83 -11.62
N VAL A 59 4.50 0.18 -12.49
CA VAL A 59 5.00 1.51 -12.12
C VAL A 59 4.04 2.19 -11.15
N LEU A 60 2.74 2.15 -11.42
CA LEU A 60 1.71 2.69 -10.54
C LEU A 60 1.67 1.96 -9.18
N MET A 61 1.86 0.64 -9.18
CA MET A 61 1.96 -0.14 -7.95
C MET A 61 3.18 0.25 -7.12
N ILE A 62 4.36 0.39 -7.73
CA ILE A 62 5.57 0.83 -7.03
C ILE A 62 5.37 2.23 -6.46
N LEU A 63 4.78 3.15 -7.22
CA LEU A 63 4.49 4.50 -6.77
C LEU A 63 3.54 4.51 -5.56
N PHE A 64 2.43 3.76 -5.66
CA PHE A 64 1.45 3.64 -4.60
C PHE A 64 2.05 3.02 -3.33
N MET A 65 2.67 1.85 -3.48
CA MET A 65 3.24 1.09 -2.37
C MET A 65 4.41 1.82 -1.73
N GLY A 66 5.31 2.38 -2.54
CA GLY A 66 6.46 3.15 -2.06
C GLY A 66 6.03 4.37 -1.26
N THR A 67 4.99 5.08 -1.71
CA THR A 67 4.45 6.23 -0.99
C THR A 67 3.71 5.81 0.29
N LEU A 68 2.86 4.78 0.23
CA LEU A 68 2.10 4.29 1.40
C LEU A 68 3.02 3.74 2.48
N PHE A 69 3.87 2.78 2.14
CA PHE A 69 4.81 2.18 3.08
C PHE A 69 5.87 3.18 3.54
N GLY A 70 6.31 4.09 2.65
CA GLY A 70 7.21 5.19 3.01
C GLY A 70 6.59 6.12 4.04
N TRP A 71 5.31 6.46 3.89
CA TRP A 71 4.58 7.28 4.85
C TRP A 71 4.42 6.60 6.21
N ILE A 72 3.94 5.35 6.22
CA ILE A 72 3.79 4.51 7.42
C ILE A 72 5.12 4.40 8.17
N TRP A 73 6.20 4.07 7.45
CA TRP A 73 7.53 3.96 8.01
C TRP A 73 8.02 5.27 8.60
N SER A 74 7.78 6.38 7.91
CA SER A 74 8.27 7.68 8.32
C SER A 74 7.61 8.17 9.61
N ILE A 75 6.31 7.94 9.79
CA ILE A 75 5.64 8.22 11.07
C ILE A 75 6.15 7.26 12.15
N ALA A 76 6.19 5.95 11.87
CA ALA A 76 6.55 4.94 12.84
C ALA A 76 7.99 5.03 13.32
N MET A 77 8.95 5.27 12.43
CA MET A 77 10.38 5.29 12.74
C MET A 77 10.96 6.70 12.82
N GLY A 78 10.43 7.63 12.03
CA GLY A 78 10.95 9.00 11.97
C GLY A 78 10.49 9.91 13.10
N LEU A 79 9.50 9.51 13.90
CA LEU A 79 9.10 10.24 15.12
C LEU A 79 9.62 9.59 16.41
N GLN A 80 10.47 8.57 16.33
CA GLN A 80 10.93 7.83 17.52
C GLN A 80 11.79 8.67 18.47
N ASP A 81 12.51 9.64 17.94
CA ASP A 81 13.26 10.66 18.69
C ASP A 81 12.35 11.64 19.45
N LYS A 82 11.10 11.81 19.01
CA LYS A 82 10.09 12.68 19.63
C LYS A 82 9.19 11.94 20.63
N VAL A 83 9.42 10.63 20.83
CA VAL A 83 8.74 9.84 21.86
C VAL A 83 9.32 10.20 23.24
N PRO A 84 8.51 10.47 24.27
CA PRO A 84 8.99 10.81 25.61
C PRO A 84 9.84 9.67 26.20
N ALA A 85 10.92 10.04 26.90
CA ALA A 85 11.97 9.11 27.39
C ALA A 85 11.45 7.95 28.27
N GLY A 86 10.29 8.11 28.91
CA GLY A 86 9.66 7.07 29.73
C GLY A 86 8.89 6.01 28.94
N VAL A 87 8.68 6.18 27.63
CA VAL A 87 7.83 5.30 26.83
C VAL A 87 8.65 4.41 25.90
N LYS A 88 8.61 3.10 26.13
CA LYS A 88 9.34 2.12 25.31
C LYS A 88 8.48 1.59 24.15
N MET A 89 8.84 1.97 22.93
CA MET A 89 8.18 1.50 21.71
C MET A 89 8.77 0.19 21.19
N LYS A 90 7.92 -0.74 20.74
CA LYS A 90 8.30 -2.06 20.20
C LYS A 90 8.77 -1.99 18.73
N THR A 91 9.74 -1.15 18.42
CA THR A 91 10.20 -0.85 17.05
C THR A 91 10.72 -2.08 16.30
N THR A 92 11.40 -3.02 16.98
CA THR A 92 11.86 -4.28 16.35
C THR A 92 10.68 -5.12 15.85
N LYS A 93 9.62 -5.24 16.64
CA LYS A 93 8.41 -5.96 16.24
C LYS A 93 7.76 -5.28 15.03
N PHE A 94 7.64 -3.95 15.05
CA PHE A 94 7.17 -3.18 13.89
C PHE A 94 7.97 -3.48 12.63
N LYS A 95 9.30 -3.40 12.66
CA LYS A 95 10.16 -3.66 11.49
C LYS A 95 9.91 -5.04 10.88
N ILE A 96 9.82 -6.08 11.71
CA ILE A 96 9.55 -7.45 11.24
C ILE A 96 8.18 -7.51 10.54
N PHE A 97 7.13 -7.05 11.21
CA PHE A 97 5.77 -7.06 10.64
C PHE A 97 5.61 -6.15 9.42
N PHE A 98 6.41 -5.10 9.30
CA PHE A 98 6.38 -4.16 8.18
C PHE A 98 6.96 -4.76 6.90
N PHE A 99 8.05 -5.54 6.99
CA PHE A 99 8.67 -6.13 5.81
C PHE A 99 7.93 -7.37 5.28
N ILE A 100 7.16 -8.07 6.13
CA ILE A 100 6.40 -9.26 5.71
C ILE A 100 5.43 -8.96 4.54
N PRO A 101 4.55 -7.94 4.61
CA PRO A 101 3.67 -7.55 3.50
C PRO A 101 4.44 -7.18 2.23
N ILE A 102 5.59 -6.50 2.35
CA ILE A 102 6.40 -6.09 1.19
C ILE A 102 6.95 -7.32 0.48
N VAL A 103 7.54 -8.25 1.24
CA VAL A 103 8.06 -9.51 0.69
C VAL A 103 6.93 -10.34 0.07
N TYR A 104 5.78 -10.44 0.75
CA TYR A 104 4.61 -11.14 0.22
C TYR A 104 4.14 -10.54 -1.11
N LEU A 105 4.02 -9.22 -1.21
CA LEU A 105 3.59 -8.55 -2.44
C LEU A 105 4.58 -8.74 -3.60
N LEU A 106 5.88 -8.76 -3.31
CA LEU A 106 6.92 -9.06 -4.31
C LEU A 106 6.86 -10.51 -4.79
N LEU A 107 6.73 -11.47 -3.88
CA LEU A 107 6.58 -12.89 -4.25
C LEU A 107 5.30 -13.14 -5.03
N PHE A 108 4.20 -12.50 -4.62
CA PHE A 108 2.92 -12.59 -5.28
C PHE A 108 2.96 -12.01 -6.70
N SER A 109 3.60 -10.85 -6.91
CA SER A 109 3.73 -10.24 -8.23
C SER A 109 4.58 -11.07 -9.18
N VAL A 110 5.69 -11.64 -8.70
CA VAL A 110 6.53 -12.58 -9.45
C VAL A 110 5.73 -13.84 -9.82
N GLY A 111 5.00 -14.41 -8.86
CA GLY A 111 4.15 -15.59 -9.09
C GLY A 111 3.08 -15.35 -10.17
N ILE A 112 2.39 -14.20 -10.12
CA ILE A 112 1.44 -13.81 -11.16
C ILE A 112 2.15 -13.63 -12.50
N SER A 113 3.30 -12.95 -12.53
CA SER A 113 4.03 -12.72 -13.78
C SER A 113 4.45 -14.04 -14.45
N MET A 114 4.94 -15.02 -13.68
CA MET A 114 5.27 -16.36 -14.17
C MET A 114 4.03 -17.12 -14.66
N MET A 115 2.90 -17.00 -13.95
CA MET A 115 1.64 -17.61 -14.37
C MET A 115 1.14 -17.02 -15.70
N MET A 116 1.16 -15.69 -15.82
CA MET A 116 0.70 -14.98 -17.01
C MET A 116 1.60 -15.24 -18.23
N SER A 117 2.90 -15.44 -18.05
CA SER A 117 3.81 -15.79 -19.15
C SER A 117 3.66 -17.25 -19.61
N ALA A 118 3.30 -18.17 -18.70
CA ALA A 118 3.06 -19.57 -19.03
C ALA A 118 1.66 -19.82 -19.64
N LEU A 119 0.70 -18.91 -19.39
CA LEU A 119 -0.71 -19.09 -19.79
C LEU A 119 -0.92 -19.25 -21.31
N PRO A 120 -0.30 -18.47 -22.22
CA PRO A 120 -0.48 -18.64 -23.66
C PRO A 120 -0.05 -20.03 -24.16
N VAL A 121 1.12 -20.50 -23.70
CA VAL A 121 1.66 -21.83 -24.04
C VAL A 121 0.75 -22.95 -23.51
N MET A 122 0.20 -22.78 -22.32
CA MET A 122 -0.76 -23.72 -21.75
C MET A 122 -2.06 -23.79 -22.58
N ILE A 123 -2.58 -22.64 -23.02
CA ILE A 123 -3.79 -22.58 -23.85
C ILE A 123 -3.56 -23.22 -25.22
N GLU A 124 -2.45 -22.90 -25.88
CA GLU A 124 -2.11 -23.44 -27.20
C GLU A 124 -1.97 -24.97 -27.18
N ASN A 125 -1.43 -25.53 -26.10
CA ASN A 125 -1.28 -26.97 -25.93
C ASN A 125 -2.55 -27.68 -25.42
N GLY A 126 -3.71 -27.01 -25.37
CA GLY A 126 -4.96 -27.60 -24.86
C GLY A 126 -4.89 -27.95 -23.37
N GLY A 127 -4.04 -27.26 -22.62
CA GLY A 127 -3.80 -27.48 -21.20
C GLY A 127 -5.08 -27.32 -20.38
N LYS A 128 -5.48 -28.40 -19.71
CA LYS A 128 -6.60 -28.36 -18.75
C LYS A 128 -6.11 -27.79 -17.42
N PRO A 129 -6.91 -26.95 -16.73
CA PRO A 129 -6.57 -26.49 -15.39
C PRO A 129 -6.35 -27.69 -14.46
N ASN A 130 -5.19 -27.75 -13.81
CA ASN A 130 -4.93 -28.76 -12.80
C ASN A 130 -5.62 -28.34 -11.49
N ILE A 131 -6.82 -28.87 -11.26
CA ILE A 131 -7.64 -28.54 -10.08
C ILE A 131 -6.90 -28.87 -8.78
N GLY A 132 -6.11 -29.95 -8.73
CA GLY A 132 -5.30 -30.31 -7.57
C GLY A 132 -4.22 -29.28 -7.25
N LEU A 133 -3.51 -28.81 -8.28
CA LEU A 133 -2.51 -27.75 -8.14
C LEU A 133 -3.17 -26.43 -7.69
N ILE A 134 -4.26 -26.02 -8.34
CA ILE A 134 -5.00 -24.80 -7.96
C ILE A 134 -5.49 -24.89 -6.51
N GLY A 135 -6.07 -26.02 -6.11
CA GLY A 135 -6.53 -26.25 -4.74
C GLY A 135 -5.39 -26.17 -3.72
N SER A 136 -4.22 -26.74 -4.04
CA SER A 136 -3.04 -26.66 -3.17
C SER A 136 -2.50 -25.23 -3.03
N MET A 137 -2.51 -24.45 -4.13
CA MET A 137 -2.09 -23.05 -4.10
C MET A 137 -3.04 -22.20 -3.24
N ILE A 138 -4.36 -22.38 -3.38
CA ILE A 138 -5.36 -21.68 -2.56
C ILE A 138 -5.16 -22.04 -1.08
N GLY A 139 -4.95 -23.32 -0.76
CA GLY A 139 -4.74 -23.79 0.61
C GLY A 139 -3.52 -23.16 1.31
N ILE A 140 -2.51 -22.72 0.55
CA ILE A 140 -1.30 -22.05 1.08
C ILE A 140 -1.45 -20.53 1.05
N ILE A 141 -1.88 -19.97 -0.08
CA ILE A 141 -1.98 -18.53 -0.30
C ILE A 141 -3.01 -17.92 0.65
N PHE A 142 -4.13 -18.59 0.89
CA PHE A 142 -5.21 -18.04 1.70
C PHE A 142 -4.78 -17.79 3.16
N PRO A 143 -4.27 -18.78 3.93
CA PRO A 143 -3.75 -18.51 5.27
C PRO A 143 -2.61 -17.48 5.30
N LEU A 144 -1.71 -17.52 4.31
CA LEU A 144 -0.62 -16.56 4.19
C LEU A 144 -1.14 -15.13 3.99
N HIS A 145 -2.20 -14.97 3.21
CA HIS A 145 -2.84 -13.67 2.98
C HIS A 145 -3.46 -13.11 4.27
N PHE A 146 -4.17 -13.93 5.05
CA PHE A 146 -4.70 -13.52 6.36
C PHE A 146 -3.60 -13.11 7.33
N PHE A 147 -2.48 -13.85 7.35
CA PHE A 147 -1.33 -13.47 8.16
C PHE A 147 -0.75 -12.11 7.73
N VAL A 148 -0.66 -11.85 6.43
CA VAL A 148 -0.21 -10.55 5.90
C VAL A 148 -1.19 -9.43 6.27
N MET A 149 -2.50 -9.67 6.21
CA MET A 149 -3.49 -8.70 6.69
C MET A 149 -3.30 -8.38 8.17
N PHE A 150 -3.06 -9.38 9.01
CA PHE A 150 -2.72 -9.19 10.41
C PHE A 150 -1.45 -8.34 10.59
N CYS A 151 -0.41 -8.58 9.78
CA CYS A 151 0.82 -7.79 9.80
C CYS A 151 0.55 -6.31 9.48
N ILE A 152 -0.28 -6.02 8.46
CA ILE A 152 -0.67 -4.66 8.07
C ILE A 152 -1.45 -3.98 9.20
N PHE A 153 -2.42 -4.67 9.80
CA PHE A 153 -3.16 -4.12 10.95
C PHE A 153 -2.24 -3.82 12.13
N TYR A 154 -1.27 -4.69 12.43
CA TYR A 154 -0.27 -4.41 13.45
C TYR A 154 0.58 -3.17 13.12
N CYS A 155 0.94 -2.96 11.86
CA CYS A 155 1.67 -1.76 11.43
C CYS A 155 0.82 -0.50 11.64
N ASN A 156 -0.45 -0.50 11.22
CA ASN A 156 -1.37 0.62 11.42
C ASN A 156 -1.55 0.93 12.93
N TYR A 157 -1.69 -0.11 13.75
CA TYR A 157 -1.74 0.02 15.22
C TYR A 157 -0.48 0.69 15.76
N PHE A 158 0.70 0.24 15.33
CA PHE A 158 1.97 0.79 15.82
C PHE A 158 2.16 2.25 15.40
N VAL A 159 1.78 2.60 14.18
CA VAL A 159 1.87 3.97 13.65
C VAL A 159 0.91 4.88 14.40
N ALA A 160 -0.35 4.48 14.58
CA ALA A 160 -1.33 5.24 15.35
C ALA A 160 -0.86 5.47 16.80
N LYS A 161 -0.35 4.41 17.45
CA LYS A 161 0.22 4.50 18.79
C LYS A 161 1.39 5.49 18.83
N THR A 162 2.32 5.39 17.88
CA THR A 162 3.49 6.28 17.80
C THR A 162 3.06 7.73 17.63
N PHE A 163 2.20 8.00 16.65
CA PHE A 163 1.64 9.32 16.40
C PHE A 163 1.01 9.90 17.66
N LYS A 164 0.14 9.13 18.34
CA LYS A 164 -0.58 9.63 19.52
C LYS A 164 0.30 9.79 20.75
N THR A 165 1.29 8.92 20.92
CA THR A 165 2.29 9.01 21.99
C THR A 165 3.10 10.30 21.85
N VAL A 166 3.47 10.67 20.61
CA VAL A 166 4.17 11.92 20.32
C VAL A 166 3.23 13.13 20.47
N GLU A 167 1.97 13.02 20.05
CA GLU A 167 0.98 14.11 20.21
C GLU A 167 0.70 14.43 21.69
N LEU A 168 0.55 13.39 22.52
CA LEU A 168 0.16 13.55 23.94
C LEU A 168 1.34 13.58 24.91
N GLN A 169 2.56 13.30 24.43
CA GLN A 169 3.78 13.25 25.25
C GLN A 169 3.65 12.34 26.49
N ARG A 170 2.88 11.26 26.38
CA ARG A 170 2.69 10.23 27.41
C ARG A 170 2.47 8.86 26.78
N GLU A 171 2.55 7.80 27.59
CA GLU A 171 2.13 6.49 27.12
C GLU A 171 0.62 6.48 26.81
N THR A 172 0.26 5.89 25.67
CA THR A 172 -1.12 5.80 25.21
C THR A 172 -1.67 4.37 25.25
N THR A 173 -2.93 4.28 25.66
CA THR A 173 -3.77 3.08 25.58
C THR A 173 -4.50 3.03 24.23
N PHE A 174 -5.07 1.87 23.87
CA PHE A 174 -5.72 1.72 22.57
C PHE A 174 -6.89 2.70 22.34
N SER A 175 -7.66 3.02 23.38
CA SER A 175 -8.75 4.00 23.29
C SER A 175 -8.27 5.42 22.96
N ASP A 176 -7.01 5.75 23.30
CA ASP A 176 -6.44 7.08 23.00
C ASP A 176 -6.19 7.28 21.49
N PHE A 177 -5.99 6.20 20.71
CA PHE A 177 -5.57 6.29 19.30
C PHE A 177 -6.39 5.44 18.32
N VAL A 178 -7.52 4.89 18.74
CA VAL A 178 -8.39 4.05 17.89
C VAL A 178 -8.89 4.82 16.66
N GLY A 179 -9.19 6.12 16.81
CA GLY A 179 -9.62 6.97 15.69
C GLY A 179 -8.52 7.09 14.63
N GLU A 180 -7.30 7.39 15.06
CA GLU A 180 -6.13 7.50 14.19
C GLU A 180 -5.76 6.17 13.53
N PHE A 181 -5.96 5.05 14.22
CA PHE A 181 -5.82 3.72 13.63
C PHE A 181 -6.73 3.52 12.42
N PHE A 182 -8.03 3.84 12.55
CA PHE A 182 -8.97 3.75 11.44
C PHE A 182 -8.66 4.77 10.36
N MET A 183 -8.25 5.99 10.70
CA MET A 183 -7.84 7.00 9.71
C MET A 183 -6.62 6.54 8.90
N ILE A 184 -5.60 5.94 9.53
CA ILE A 184 -4.43 5.39 8.83
C ILE A 184 -4.83 4.22 7.92
N TRP A 185 -5.75 3.37 8.38
CA TRP A 185 -6.28 2.27 7.57
C TRP A 185 -7.07 2.77 6.36
N PHE A 186 -7.94 3.78 6.55
CA PHE A 186 -8.63 4.51 5.49
C PHE A 186 -7.74 5.61 4.91
N TYR A 187 -6.67 5.15 4.26
CA TYR A 187 -5.51 5.93 3.85
C TYR A 187 -5.77 7.34 3.25
N PRO A 188 -6.76 7.57 2.35
CA PRO A 188 -7.05 8.93 1.87
C PRO A 188 -7.37 9.88 3.02
N ILE A 189 -8.24 9.47 3.95
CA ILE A 189 -8.69 10.28 5.07
C ILE A 189 -7.54 10.50 6.04
N GLY A 190 -6.76 9.45 6.31
CA GLY A 190 -5.56 9.51 7.14
C GLY A 190 -4.56 10.54 6.66
N ILE A 191 -4.22 10.55 5.37
CA ILE A 191 -3.28 11.53 4.82
C ILE A 191 -3.75 12.96 5.07
N TRP A 192 -5.02 13.27 4.81
CA TRP A 192 -5.53 14.64 4.93
C TRP A 192 -5.58 15.14 6.39
N ILE A 193 -5.89 14.26 7.34
CA ILE A 193 -6.06 14.65 8.75
C ILE A 193 -4.76 14.52 9.55
N ILE A 194 -4.01 13.42 9.37
CA ILE A 194 -2.84 13.08 10.19
C ILE A 194 -1.59 13.79 9.67
N GLN A 195 -1.39 13.87 8.35
CA GLN A 195 -0.15 14.41 7.80
C GLN A 195 0.13 15.88 8.22
N PRO A 196 -0.85 16.81 8.23
CA PRO A 196 -0.60 18.17 8.71
C PRO A 196 -0.15 18.22 10.17
N LYS A 197 -0.66 17.31 11.02
CA LYS A 197 -0.24 17.20 12.42
C LYS A 197 1.18 16.62 12.53
N VAL A 198 1.50 15.61 11.73
CA VAL A 198 2.85 15.05 11.62
C VAL A 198 3.86 16.12 11.18
N ASN A 199 3.49 16.99 10.21
CA ASN A 199 4.35 18.10 9.80
C ASN A 199 4.71 19.01 10.99
N LYS A 200 3.71 19.39 11.81
CA LYS A 200 3.94 20.22 13.01
C LYS A 200 4.87 19.55 14.02
N MET A 201 4.68 18.25 14.26
CA MET A 201 5.58 17.46 15.13
C MET A 201 7.01 17.41 14.56
N ALA A 202 7.15 17.34 13.24
CA ALA A 202 8.45 17.29 12.58
C ALA A 202 9.17 18.65 12.52
N GLU A 203 8.45 19.75 12.73
CA GLU A 203 8.99 21.13 12.77
C GLU A 203 9.39 21.59 14.18
N SER A 204 8.83 20.98 15.22
CA SER A 204 9.07 21.37 16.62
C SER A 204 10.44 20.91 17.15
N ASP A 205 11.50 21.33 16.47
CA ASP A 205 12.89 21.33 16.92
C ASP A 205 13.28 22.73 17.42
#